data_AF-A0A1H7Z1N0-F1
#
_entry.id   AF-A0A1H7Z1N0-F1
#
_cell.length_a   1.000
_cell.length_b   1.000
_cell.length_c   1.000
_cell.angle_alpha   90.00
_cell.angle_beta   90.00
_cell.angle_gamma   90.00
#
_symmetry.space_group_name_H-M   'P 1'
#
loop_
_entity.id
_entity.type
_entity.pdbx_description
1 polymer ?
#
loop_
_entity_poly.entity_id
_entity_poly.type
_entity_poly.pdbx_seq_one_letter_code
_entity_poly.pdbx_strand_id
1 'polypeptide(L)'
;MAKYRKKPVIVEAVKLTRSITIETSNGTMKGLPGDYLITDADGEQYPCDRNQFEAEYELVKGQIDLKEIFQKAFLYIRTKIYKT
;
A
#
# COMPACT_ATOMS: atom_id res chain seq x y z
N MET A 1 -0.41 26.01 25.74
CA MET A 1 0.01 25.78 24.35
C MET A 1 -0.78 24.61 23.77
N ALA A 2 -1.18 24.67 22.50
CA ALA A 2 -1.90 23.58 21.83
C ALA A 2 -0.92 22.44 21.47
N LYS A 3 -1.37 21.19 21.63
CA LYS A 3 -0.61 19.98 21.28
C LYS A 3 -1.25 19.33 20.05
N TYR A 4 -0.43 18.89 19.09
CA TYR A 4 -0.88 18.26 17.85
C TYR A 4 -0.16 16.91 17.65
N ARG A 5 -0.78 15.99 16.89
CA ARG A 5 -0.20 14.70 16.48
C ARG A 5 -0.20 14.57 14.96
N LYS A 6 0.83 13.92 14.39
CA LYS A 6 0.88 13.58 12.96
C LYS A 6 -0.22 12.55 12.63
N LYS A 7 -0.80 12.63 11.43
CA LYS A 7 -1.76 11.63 10.96
C LYS A 7 -1.03 10.29 10.69
N PRO A 8 -1.62 9.13 11.01
CA PRO A 8 -1.06 7.84 10.63
C PRO A 8 -1.12 7.70 9.10
N VAL A 9 -0.01 7.35 8.47
CA VAL A 9 0.09 7.17 7.01
C VAL A 9 0.15 5.68 6.73
N ILE A 10 -0.76 5.18 5.89
CA ILE A 10 -0.74 3.81 5.39
C ILE A 10 -0.28 3.89 3.94
N VAL A 11 0.70 3.08 3.57
CA VAL A 11 1.27 3.02 2.22
C VAL A 11 1.27 1.58 1.72
N GLU A 12 1.27 1.42 0.41
CA GLU A 12 1.56 0.13 -0.21
C GLU A 12 3.07 0.02 -0.44
N ALA A 13 3.65 -1.16 -0.20
CA ALA A 13 5.07 -1.37 -0.40
C ALA A 13 5.38 -2.77 -0.91
N VAL A 14 6.34 -2.84 -1.84
CA VAL A 14 6.84 -4.11 -2.40
C VAL A 14 8.34 -4.20 -2.19
N LYS A 15 8.81 -5.33 -1.65
CA LYS A 15 10.24 -5.58 -1.48
C LYS A 15 10.91 -5.85 -2.84
N LEU A 16 11.98 -5.14 -3.13
CA LEU A 16 12.70 -5.24 -4.38
C LEU A 16 13.60 -6.48 -4.42
N THR A 17 13.58 -7.18 -5.54
CA THR A 17 14.44 -8.35 -5.79
C THR A 17 15.59 -8.05 -6.75
N ARG A 18 15.53 -6.90 -7.45
CA ARG A 18 16.54 -6.41 -8.39
C ARG A 18 16.73 -4.92 -8.21
N SER A 19 17.86 -4.40 -8.67
CA SER A 19 18.08 -2.95 -8.70
C SER A 19 17.14 -2.28 -9.71
N ILE A 20 16.55 -1.16 -9.32
CA ILE A 20 15.70 -0.34 -10.19
C ILE A 20 16.14 1.11 -10.13
N THR A 21 15.80 1.86 -11.17
CA THR A 21 15.97 3.31 -11.21
C THR A 21 14.62 3.92 -11.58
N ILE A 22 14.12 4.84 -10.77
CA ILE A 22 12.82 5.50 -10.97
C ILE A 22 13.05 7.01 -11.02
N GLU A 23 12.38 7.68 -11.94
CA GLU A 23 12.29 9.13 -11.95
C GLU A 23 11.17 9.57 -11.01
N THR A 24 11.54 10.29 -9.96
CA THR A 24 10.59 10.88 -9.02
C THR A 24 10.51 12.39 -9.24
N SER A 25 9.52 13.05 -8.64
CA SER A 25 9.41 14.51 -8.58
C SER A 25 10.67 15.19 -8.01
N ASN A 26 11.43 14.47 -7.16
CA ASN A 26 12.68 14.92 -6.56
C ASN A 26 13.94 14.47 -7.34
N GLY A 27 13.76 13.94 -8.55
CA GLY A 27 14.83 13.46 -9.42
C GLY A 27 14.94 11.95 -9.48
N THR A 28 16.01 11.48 -10.13
CA THR A 28 16.24 10.05 -10.35
C THR A 28 16.72 9.36 -9.08
N MET A 29 15.97 8.37 -8.60
CA MET A 29 16.30 7.57 -7.43
C MET A 29 16.63 6.14 -7.84
N LYS A 30 17.59 5.51 -7.14
CA LYS A 30 17.99 4.12 -7.35
C LYS A 30 17.59 3.29 -6.15
N GLY A 31 16.83 2.21 -6.38
CA GLY A 31 16.54 1.17 -5.39
C GLY A 31 17.43 -0.06 -5.62
N LEU A 32 17.86 -0.70 -4.53
CA LEU A 32 18.68 -1.91 -4.57
C LEU A 32 17.87 -3.15 -4.20
N PRO A 33 18.35 -4.35 -4.56
CA PRO A 33 17.73 -5.60 -4.09
C PRO A 33 17.66 -5.60 -2.56
N GLY A 34 16.47 -5.76 -2.04
CA GLY A 34 16.21 -5.83 -0.62
C GLY A 34 15.58 -4.60 0.00
N ASP A 35 15.61 -3.47 -0.70
CA ASP A 35 14.89 -2.24 -0.36
C ASP A 35 13.40 -2.40 -0.62
N TYR A 36 12.60 -1.40 -0.24
CA TYR A 36 11.18 -1.34 -0.51
C TYR A 36 10.88 -0.27 -1.55
N LEU A 37 10.02 -0.59 -2.51
CA LEU A 37 9.38 0.39 -3.36
C LEU A 37 8.02 0.74 -2.75
N ILE A 38 7.88 1.97 -2.28
CA ILE A 38 6.67 2.48 -1.65
C ILE A 38 5.81 3.17 -2.71
N THR A 39 4.49 2.98 -2.62
CA THR A 39 3.48 3.76 -3.34
C THR A 39 2.62 4.49 -2.32
N ASP A 40 2.55 5.82 -2.43
CA ASP A 40 1.71 6.63 -1.55
C ASP A 40 0.25 6.72 -2.02
N ALA A 41 -0.57 7.48 -1.30
CA ALA A 41 -2.00 7.64 -1.61
C ALA A 41 -2.26 8.44 -2.91
N ASP A 42 -1.29 9.23 -3.36
CA ASP A 42 -1.37 10.01 -4.60
C ASP A 42 -0.82 9.23 -5.81
N GLY A 43 -0.28 8.03 -5.57
CA GLY A 43 0.26 7.12 -6.57
C GLY A 43 1.73 7.37 -6.90
N GLU A 44 2.42 8.26 -6.17
CA GLU A 44 3.85 8.48 -6.35
C GLU A 44 4.63 7.28 -5.80
N GLN A 45 5.68 6.90 -6.54
CA GLN A 45 6.52 5.77 -6.21
C GLN A 45 7.95 6.21 -5.90
N TYR A 46 8.50 5.69 -4.80
CA TYR A 46 9.88 5.96 -4.42
C TYR A 46 10.52 4.75 -3.70
N PRO A 47 11.81 4.48 -3.97
CA PRO A 47 12.55 3.48 -3.23
C PRO A 47 12.90 3.98 -1.82
N CYS A 48 12.83 3.08 -0.84
CA CYS A 48 13.16 3.31 0.55
C CYS A 48 14.07 2.19 1.07
N ASP A 49 15.13 2.56 1.78
CA ASP A 49 16.07 1.62 2.38
C ASP A 49 15.35 0.65 3.32
N ARG A 50 15.77 -0.62 3.30
CA ARG A 50 15.18 -1.66 4.16
C ARG A 50 15.14 -1.26 5.63
N ASN A 51 16.25 -0.80 6.19
CA ASN A 51 16.35 -0.54 7.63
C ASN A 51 15.46 0.64 8.00
N GLN A 52 15.40 1.65 7.14
CA GLN A 52 14.48 2.77 7.32
C GLN A 52 13.02 2.31 7.28
N PHE A 53 12.64 1.52 6.28
CA PHE A 53 11.26 1.05 6.12
C PHE A 53 10.82 0.17 7.30
N GLU A 54 11.63 -0.81 7.69
CA GLU A 54 11.30 -1.74 8.77
C GLU A 54 11.29 -1.07 10.16
N ALA A 55 11.96 0.09 10.33
CA ALA A 55 11.92 0.87 11.56
C ALA A 55 10.70 1.81 11.65
N GLU A 56 10.22 2.33 10.51
CA GLU A 56 9.17 3.35 10.46
C GLU A 56 7.76 2.76 10.18
N TYR A 57 7.68 1.59 9.54
CA TYR A 57 6.42 1.01 9.09
C TYR A 57 6.14 -0.35 9.75
N GLU A 58 4.87 -0.57 10.06
CA GLU A 58 4.37 -1.85 10.55
C GLU A 58 3.33 -2.43 9.61
N LEU A 59 3.30 -3.77 9.50
CA LEU A 59 2.28 -4.46 8.71
C LEU A 59 0.91 -4.26 9.34
N VAL A 60 0.01 -3.62 8.60
CA VAL A 60 -1.40 -3.50 9.00
C VAL A 60 -2.06 -4.88 8.84
N LYS A 61 -2.23 -5.59 9.97
CA LYS A 61 -2.98 -6.86 9.98
C LYS A 61 -4.47 -6.59 9.76
N GLY A 62 -5.05 -7.13 8.69
CA GLY A 62 -6.50 -7.30 8.58
C GLY A 62 -7.28 -6.20 7.85
N GLN A 63 -6.83 -5.77 6.67
CA GLN A 63 -7.76 -5.09 5.75
C GLN A 63 -8.61 -6.12 5.01
N ILE A 64 -9.74 -6.46 5.62
CA ILE A 64 -10.84 -7.12 4.93
C ILE A 64 -11.51 -6.03 4.08
N ASP A 65 -11.40 -6.10 2.76
CA ASP A 65 -12.15 -5.20 1.88
C ASP A 65 -13.64 -5.55 1.96
N LEU A 66 -14.34 -4.87 2.86
CA LEU A 66 -15.77 -5.03 3.07
C LEU A 66 -16.55 -4.82 1.77
N LYS A 67 -16.09 -3.93 0.86
CA LYS A 67 -16.79 -3.71 -0.42
C LYS A 67 -16.74 -4.96 -1.28
N GLU A 68 -15.59 -5.63 -1.35
CA GLU A 68 -15.44 -6.90 -2.07
C GLU A 68 -16.34 -8.00 -1.48
N ILE A 69 -16.40 -8.10 -0.15
CA ILE A 69 -17.28 -9.06 0.53
C ILE A 69 -18.75 -8.76 0.25
N PHE A 70 -19.17 -7.49 0.38
CA PHE A 70 -20.55 -7.08 0.13
C PHE A 70 -20.95 -7.29 -1.33
N GLN A 71 -20.07 -7.00 -2.30
CA GLN A 71 -20.33 -7.27 -3.71
C GLN A 71 -20.48 -8.77 -4.00
N LYS A 72 -19.59 -9.61 -3.48
CA LYS A 72 -19.68 -11.07 -3.65
C LYS A 72 -20.95 -11.64 -3.00
N ALA A 73 -21.29 -11.18 -1.80
CA ALA A 73 -22.53 -11.57 -1.11
C ALA A 73 -23.78 -11.12 -1.89
N PHE A 74 -23.81 -9.89 -2.38
CA PHE A 74 -24.91 -9.37 -3.20
C PHE A 74 -25.08 -10.15 -4.51
N LEU A 75 -23.97 -10.42 -5.21
CA LEU A 75 -24.00 -11.20 -6.45
C LEU A 75 -24.51 -12.62 -6.20
N TYR A 76 -24.09 -13.24 -5.09
CA TYR A 76 -24.56 -14.57 -4.68
C TYR A 76 -26.07 -14.57 -4.37
N ILE A 77 -26.58 -13.57 -3.64
CA ILE A 77 -28.02 -13.43 -3.37
C ILE A 77 -28.79 -13.22 -4.67
N ARG A 78 -28.27 -12.38 -5.58
CA ARG A 78 -28.87 -12.12 -6.89
C ARG A 78 -28.96 -13.40 -7.73
N THR A 79 -27.87 -14.14 -7.89
CA THR A 79 -27.87 -15.38 -8.70
C THR A 79 -28.82 -16.44 -8.15
N LYS A 80 -29.11 -16.44 -6.85
CA LYS A 80 -30.04 -17.38 -6.21
C LYS A 80 -31.51 -16.98 -6.36
N ILE A 81 -31.80 -15.68 -6.43
CA ILE A 81 -33.18 -15.17 -6.57
C ILE A 81 -33.66 -15.18 -8.03
N TYR A 82 -32.80 -14.87 -9.00
CA TYR A 82 -33.18 -14.76 -10.43
C TYR A 82 -33.01 -16.06 -11.24
N LYS A 83 -32.82 -17.20 -10.56
CA LYS A 83 -32.67 -18.53 -11.19
C LYS A 83 -33.80 -19.50 -10.81
N THR A 84 -34.93 -18.95 -10.35
CA THR A 84 -36.24 -19.63 -10.25
C THR A 84 -37.17 -18.95 -11.24
#